data_AF-T1KPN2-F1
#
_entry.id   AF-T1KPN2-F1
#
_cell.length_a   1.000
_cell.length_b   1.000
_cell.length_c   1.000
_cell.angle_alpha   90.00
_cell.angle_beta   90.00
_cell.angle_gamma   90.00
#
_symmetry.space_group_name_H-M   'P 1'
#
loop_
_entity.id
_entity.type
_entity.pdbx_description
1 polymer ?
#
loop_
_entity_poly.entity_id
_entity_poly.type
_entity_poly.pdbx_seq_one_letter_code
_entity_poly.pdbx_strand_id
1 'polypeptide(L)'
;MPGTKWCGLGDQAKHYNDLGEYADVDRCCRDHDHCPTRMRSMRVAYGLMNFSLYTISHCRCDEAFYKCLKKTKSSLSDLIGNIYFNVMQTACIDTAKPCKSKFDPFCADSIFFKGRPKSEPRIVFVPNKLEY
;
A
#
# COMPACT_ATOMS: atom_id res chain seq x y z
N MET A 1 -3.40 11.58 -6.95
CA MET A 1 -2.29 11.62 -7.93
C MET A 1 -2.91 11.98 -9.28
N PRO A 2 -2.36 12.92 -10.07
CA PRO A 2 -2.97 13.31 -11.34
C PRO A 2 -3.23 12.12 -12.27
N GLY A 3 -4.36 12.13 -12.97
CA GLY A 3 -4.78 11.03 -13.86
C GLY A 3 -5.28 9.76 -13.15
N THR A 4 -5.40 9.77 -11.82
CA THR A 4 -5.95 8.66 -11.01
C THR A 4 -7.02 9.20 -10.07
N LYS A 5 -7.97 8.35 -9.66
CA LYS A 5 -9.03 8.72 -8.73
C LYS A 5 -8.86 8.10 -7.34
N TRP A 6 -8.11 7.01 -7.24
CA TRP A 6 -7.92 6.23 -6.02
C TRP A 6 -6.53 6.38 -5.40
N CYS A 7 -5.54 6.88 -6.15
CA CYS A 7 -4.19 7.01 -5.62
C CYS A 7 -4.01 8.32 -4.85
N GLY A 8 -4.11 8.29 -3.51
CA GLY A 8 -3.87 9.47 -2.67
C GLY A 8 -4.32 9.32 -1.22
N LEU A 9 -4.47 10.46 -0.54
CA LEU A 9 -5.13 10.52 0.76
C LEU A 9 -6.64 10.39 0.57
N GLY A 10 -7.13 9.14 0.63
CA GLY A 10 -8.50 8.81 0.22
C GLY A 10 -8.63 8.83 -1.31
N ASP A 11 -9.88 8.86 -1.78
CA ASP A 11 -10.22 8.81 -3.19
C ASP A 11 -11.12 9.98 -3.62
N GLN A 12 -11.14 10.23 -4.93
CA GLN A 12 -12.00 11.20 -5.62
C GLN A 12 -13.03 10.47 -6.51
N ALA A 13 -13.20 9.17 -6.33
CA ALA A 13 -14.01 8.34 -7.20
C ALA A 13 -15.49 8.52 -6.86
N LYS A 14 -16.35 8.63 -7.89
CA LYS A 14 -17.81 8.74 -7.66
C LYS A 14 -18.45 7.40 -7.29
N HIS A 15 -17.83 6.31 -7.71
CA HIS A 15 -18.26 4.94 -7.44
C HIS A 15 -17.10 3.97 -7.65
N TYR A 16 -17.23 2.71 -7.20
CA TYR A 16 -16.17 1.71 -7.24
C TYR A 16 -15.47 1.53 -8.61
N ASN A 17 -16.21 1.58 -9.72
CA ASN A 17 -15.63 1.45 -11.06
C ASN A 17 -15.17 2.77 -11.69
N ASP A 18 -15.20 3.88 -10.94
CA ASP A 18 -14.80 5.18 -11.44
C ASP A 18 -13.28 5.28 -11.42
N LEU A 19 -12.66 4.96 -12.56
CA LEU A 19 -11.20 4.99 -12.72
C LEU A 19 -10.79 6.24 -13.51
N GLY A 20 -9.58 6.71 -13.24
CA GLY A 20 -8.93 7.79 -13.99
C GLY A 20 -8.32 7.31 -15.31
N GLU A 21 -7.59 8.22 -15.95
CA GLU A 21 -6.87 7.99 -17.21
C GLU A 21 -5.89 6.81 -17.09
N TYR A 22 -5.14 6.75 -15.99
CA TYR A 22 -4.19 5.66 -15.72
C TYR A 22 -4.88 4.47 -15.04
N ALA A 23 -5.90 3.92 -15.70
CA ALA A 23 -6.81 2.93 -15.11
C ALA A 23 -6.12 1.71 -14.49
N ASP A 24 -5.03 1.21 -15.07
CA ASP A 24 -4.30 0.05 -14.53
C ASP A 24 -3.60 0.37 -13.20
N VAL A 25 -3.01 1.56 -13.09
CA VAL A 25 -2.38 2.04 -11.85
C VAL A 25 -3.46 2.35 -10.82
N ASP A 26 -4.55 2.97 -11.27
CA ASP A 26 -5.65 3.39 -10.41
C ASP A 26 -6.39 2.20 -9.78
N ARG A 27 -6.52 1.09 -10.52
CA ARG A 27 -7.01 -0.19 -9.96
C ARG A 27 -6.14 -0.68 -8.81
N CYS A 28 -4.82 -0.59 -8.92
CA CYS A 28 -3.92 -0.99 -7.83
C CYS A 28 -4.20 -0.19 -6.55
N CYS A 29 -4.42 1.12 -6.68
CA CYS A 29 -4.73 1.99 -5.54
C CYS A 29 -6.13 1.71 -4.98
N ARG A 30 -7.14 1.53 -5.84
CA ARG A 30 -8.50 1.18 -5.42
C ARG A 30 -8.52 -0.11 -4.62
N ASP A 31 -7.86 -1.15 -5.12
CA ASP A 31 -7.82 -2.46 -4.48
C ASP A 31 -7.09 -2.38 -3.12
N HIS A 32 -6.06 -1.53 -3.03
CA HIS A 32 -5.35 -1.24 -1.78
C HIS A 32 -6.22 -0.48 -0.76
N ASP A 33 -6.97 0.53 -1.21
CA ASP A 33 -7.87 1.33 -0.37
C ASP A 33 -9.00 0.48 0.25
N HIS A 34 -9.39 -0.59 -0.44
CA HIS A 34 -10.39 -1.56 0.00
C HIS A 34 -9.79 -2.72 0.80
N CYS A 35 -8.55 -2.59 1.30
CA CYS A 35 -7.98 -3.59 2.19
C CYS A 35 -8.92 -3.88 3.38
N PRO A 36 -9.31 -5.15 3.63
CA PRO A 36 -10.25 -5.49 4.69
C PRO A 36 -9.77 -5.10 6.08
N THR A 37 -8.45 -5.12 6.27
CA THR A 37 -7.80 -4.74 7.52
C THR A 37 -7.00 -3.48 7.27
N ARG A 38 -7.61 -2.35 7.62
CA ARG A 38 -6.99 -1.02 7.57
C ARG A 38 -7.35 -0.22 8.81
N MET A 39 -6.53 0.76 9.14
CA MET A 39 -6.71 1.68 10.25
C MET A 39 -6.48 3.10 9.76
N ARG A 40 -7.52 3.93 9.85
CA ARG A 40 -7.46 5.35 9.47
C ARG A 40 -6.43 6.10 10.31
N SER A 41 -5.95 7.22 9.80
CA SER A 41 -5.03 8.12 10.51
C SER A 41 -5.64 8.62 11.82
N MET A 42 -4.81 8.75 12.85
CA MET A 42 -5.21 9.28 14.16
C MET A 42 -6.46 8.58 14.75
N ARG A 43 -6.53 7.26 14.60
CA ARG A 43 -7.62 6.41 15.12
C ARG A 43 -7.07 5.19 15.83
N VAL A 44 -7.87 4.65 16.75
CA VAL A 44 -7.62 3.40 17.46
C VAL A 44 -8.43 2.28 16.80
N ALA A 45 -7.78 1.16 16.49
CA ALA A 45 -8.42 -0.07 16.03
C ALA A 45 -7.52 -1.27 16.37
N TYR A 46 -8.11 -2.46 16.53
CA TYR A 46 -7.37 -3.70 16.86
C TYR A 46 -6.51 -3.62 18.14
N GLY A 47 -6.87 -2.74 19.09
CA GLY A 47 -6.06 -2.48 20.29
C GLY A 47 -4.78 -1.66 20.03
N LEU A 48 -4.61 -1.12 18.82
CA LEU A 48 -3.47 -0.30 18.41
C LEU A 48 -3.93 1.13 18.08
N MET A 49 -3.04 2.10 18.21
CA MET A 49 -3.26 3.49 17.81
C MET A 49 -2.42 3.84 16.58
N ASN A 50 -3.07 4.32 15.51
CA ASN A 50 -2.37 4.87 14.34
C ASN A 50 -1.98 6.33 14.59
N PHE A 51 -0.74 6.57 15.03
CA PHE A 51 -0.18 7.93 15.16
C PHE A 51 0.24 8.56 13.83
N SER A 52 0.16 7.82 12.72
CA SER A 52 0.46 8.36 11.40
C SER A 52 -0.66 9.26 10.90
N LEU A 53 -0.29 10.25 10.08
CA LEU A 53 -1.22 11.07 9.30
C LEU A 53 -1.87 10.30 8.15
N TYR A 54 -1.42 9.07 7.88
CA TYR A 54 -1.88 8.23 6.77
C TYR A 54 -2.62 6.99 7.27
N THR A 55 -3.50 6.44 6.44
CA THR A 55 -4.10 5.13 6.69
C THR A 55 -3.02 4.04 6.67
N ILE A 56 -3.06 3.15 7.66
CA ILE A 56 -2.22 1.96 7.71
C ILE A 56 -3.05 0.76 7.27
N SER A 57 -2.56 0.00 6.29
CA SER A 57 -3.19 -1.22 5.79
C SER A 57 -2.46 -2.47 6.28
N HIS A 58 -3.05 -3.64 6.07
CA HIS A 58 -2.42 -4.93 6.37
C HIS A 58 -1.21 -5.18 5.45
N CYS A 59 -0.16 -5.81 5.97
CA CYS A 59 1.08 -6.07 5.22
C CYS A 59 0.85 -6.86 3.92
N ARG A 60 -0.06 -7.85 3.94
CA ARG A 60 -0.53 -8.56 2.73
C ARG A 60 -1.11 -7.64 1.63
N CYS A 61 -1.84 -6.59 2.03
CA CYS A 61 -2.41 -5.63 1.09
C CYS A 61 -1.32 -4.74 0.51
N ASP A 62 -0.37 -4.31 1.35
CA ASP A 62 0.82 -3.57 0.89
C ASP A 62 1.67 -4.41 -0.08
N GLU A 63 1.84 -5.71 0.18
CA GLU A 63 2.55 -6.62 -0.73
C GLU A 63 1.80 -6.80 -2.07
N ALA A 64 0.48 -6.98 -2.03
CA ALA A 64 -0.34 -7.07 -3.22
C ALA A 64 -0.28 -5.76 -4.03
N PHE A 65 -0.32 -4.61 -3.35
CA PHE A 65 -0.19 -3.30 -3.96
C PHE A 65 1.16 -3.12 -4.65
N TYR A 66 2.25 -3.49 -3.97
CA TYR A 66 3.61 -3.48 -4.55
C TYR A 66 3.68 -4.32 -5.85
N LYS A 67 3.18 -5.56 -5.80
CA LYS A 67 3.17 -6.46 -6.96
C LYS A 67 2.32 -5.91 -8.10
N CYS A 68 1.17 -5.32 -7.77
CA CYS A 68 0.29 -4.68 -8.75
C CYS A 68 1.00 -3.53 -9.47
N LEU A 69 1.59 -2.59 -8.72
CA LEU A 69 2.34 -1.47 -9.29
C LEU A 69 3.52 -1.93 -10.15
N LYS A 70 4.28 -2.95 -9.72
CA LYS A 70 5.37 -3.50 -10.53
C LYS A 70 4.87 -4.11 -11.84
N LYS A 71 3.66 -4.67 -11.87
CA LYS A 71 3.08 -5.32 -13.05
C LYS A 71 2.65 -4.33 -14.14
N THR A 72 2.21 -3.12 -13.78
CA THR A 72 1.73 -2.13 -14.77
C THR A 72 2.84 -1.53 -15.62
N LYS A 73 4.09 -1.57 -15.13
CA LYS A 73 5.29 -1.11 -15.83
C LYS A 73 5.22 0.33 -16.38
N SER A 74 4.67 1.26 -15.59
CA SER A 74 4.60 2.68 -15.94
C SER A 74 5.48 3.55 -15.04
N SER A 75 5.90 4.71 -15.55
CA SER A 75 6.61 5.72 -14.74
C SER A 75 5.76 6.21 -13.56
N LEU A 76 4.44 6.32 -13.75
CA LEU A 76 3.51 6.68 -12.69
C LEU A 76 3.47 5.63 -11.57
N SER A 77 3.41 4.34 -11.92
CA SER A 77 3.46 3.26 -10.91
C SER A 77 4.79 3.23 -10.15
N ASP A 78 5.90 3.51 -10.83
CA ASP A 78 7.21 3.59 -10.18
C ASP A 78 7.27 4.78 -9.19
N LEU A 79 6.71 5.93 -9.58
CA LEU A 79 6.58 7.10 -8.70
C LEU A 79 5.71 6.81 -7.47
N ILE A 80 4.51 6.24 -7.67
CA ILE A 80 3.60 5.89 -6.56
C ILE A 80 4.26 4.88 -5.63
N GLY A 81 4.89 3.85 -6.17
CA GLY A 81 5.62 2.85 -5.40
C GLY A 81 6.73 3.48 -4.56
N ASN A 82 7.53 4.36 -5.16
CA ASN A 82 8.60 5.05 -4.44
C ASN A 82 8.07 5.93 -3.30
N ILE A 83 7.00 6.71 -3.55
CA ILE A 83 6.37 7.52 -2.50
C ILE A 83 5.87 6.63 -1.36
N TYR A 84 5.11 5.58 -1.66
CA TYR A 84 4.45 4.75 -0.66
C TYR A 84 5.41 3.87 0.15
N PHE A 85 6.38 3.23 -0.49
CA PHE A 85 7.27 2.25 0.14
C PHE A 85 8.62 2.82 0.60
N ASN A 86 9.11 3.90 -0.01
CA ASN A 86 10.43 4.45 0.31
C ASN A 86 10.37 5.81 1.02
N VAL A 87 9.40 6.67 0.69
CA VAL A 87 9.30 8.03 1.28
C VAL A 87 8.44 8.03 2.53
N MET A 88 7.22 7.48 2.48
CA MET A 88 6.28 7.52 3.61
C MET A 88 6.72 6.67 4.80
N GLN A 89 7.37 5.51 4.55
CA GLN A 89 7.94 4.60 5.55
C GLN A 89 7.03 4.28 6.76
N THR A 90 5.72 4.32 6.56
CA THR A 90 4.75 3.99 7.61
C THR A 90 4.75 2.48 7.87
N ALA A 91 4.26 2.07 9.04
CA ALA A 91 4.11 0.64 9.32
C ALA A 91 2.95 0.03 8.50
N CYS A 92 2.87 -1.29 8.49
CA CYS A 92 1.69 -2.07 8.12
C CYS A 92 1.20 -2.89 9.31
N ILE A 93 -0.06 -3.33 9.28
CA ILE A 93 -0.62 -4.22 10.31
C ILE A 93 -0.31 -5.66 9.91
N ASP A 94 0.25 -6.44 10.83
CA ASP A 94 0.44 -7.88 10.67
C ASP A 94 -0.18 -8.62 11.84
N THR A 95 -0.50 -9.89 11.61
CA THR A 95 -1.02 -10.81 12.64
C THR A 95 0.05 -11.86 12.92
N ALA A 96 0.30 -12.16 14.20
CA ALA A 96 1.07 -13.33 14.55
C ALA A 96 0.44 -14.58 13.93
N LYS A 97 1.28 -15.59 13.67
CA LYS A 97 0.79 -16.85 13.11
C LYS A 97 -0.28 -17.42 14.07
N PRO A 98 -1.42 -17.88 13.54
CA PRO A 98 -2.47 -18.45 14.36
C PRO A 98 -1.91 -19.66 15.12
N CYS A 99 -2.29 -19.76 16.39
CA CYS A 99 -1.78 -20.82 17.24
C CYS A 99 -2.25 -22.18 16.73
N LYS A 100 -1.28 -23.08 16.50
CA LYS A 100 -1.58 -24.48 16.13
C LYS A 100 -2.33 -25.20 17.25
N SER A 101 -2.10 -24.80 18.50
CA SER A 101 -2.84 -25.27 19.66
C SER A 101 -3.12 -24.12 20.61
N LYS A 102 -4.28 -24.13 21.28
CA LYS A 102 -4.62 -23.14 22.31
C LYS A 102 -3.77 -23.24 23.58
N PHE A 103 -2.97 -24.31 23.72
CA PHE A 103 -2.09 -24.56 24.87
C PHE A 103 -0.62 -24.26 24.57
N ASP A 104 -0.30 -23.71 23.40
CA ASP A 104 1.08 -23.32 23.09
C ASP A 104 1.42 -22.03 23.87
N PRO A 105 2.26 -22.11 24.93
CA PRO A 105 2.53 -20.97 25.81
C PRO A 105 3.36 -19.89 25.12
N PHE A 106 3.93 -20.18 23.94
CA PHE A 106 4.69 -19.23 23.13
C PHE A 106 3.85 -18.59 22.02
N CYS A 107 2.57 -18.95 21.91
CA CYS A 107 1.71 -18.44 20.86
C CYS A 107 0.63 -17.50 21.40
N ALA A 108 0.57 -16.30 20.84
CA ALA A 108 -0.50 -15.35 21.05
C ALA A 108 -0.97 -14.82 19.70
N ASP A 109 -2.30 -14.82 19.48
CA ASP A 109 -2.94 -14.11 18.37
C ASP A 109 -2.78 -12.60 18.59
N SER A 110 -1.62 -12.07 18.23
CA SER A 110 -1.28 -10.66 18.39
C SER A 110 -1.39 -9.94 17.05
N ILE A 111 -2.07 -8.80 17.08
CA ILE A 111 -2.04 -7.83 15.99
C ILE A 111 -1.01 -6.77 16.36
N PHE A 112 -0.07 -6.51 15.48
CA PHE A 112 1.03 -5.57 15.75
C PHE A 112 1.41 -4.78 14.49
N PHE A 113 2.14 -3.69 14.70
CA PHE A 113 2.75 -2.94 13.60
C PHE A 113 4.06 -3.57 13.16
N LYS A 114 4.21 -3.74 11.86
CA LYS A 114 5.44 -4.22 11.22
C LYS A 114 5.98 -3.16 10.27
N GLY A 115 7.30 -2.98 10.27
CA GLY A 115 7.97 -2.11 9.31
C GLY A 115 7.73 -2.59 7.88
N ARG A 116 7.43 -1.66 6.97
CA ARG A 116 7.32 -1.98 5.54
C ARG A 116 8.69 -2.22 4.92
N PRO A 117 8.83 -3.23 4.04
CA PRO A 117 10.03 -3.37 3.23
C PRO A 117 10.11 -2.22 2.22
N LYS A 118 11.32 -1.69 2.00
CA LYS A 118 11.58 -0.69 0.96
C LYS A 118 11.43 -1.34 -0.42
N SER A 119 10.85 -0.59 -1.36
CA SER A 119 10.81 -0.99 -2.77
C SER A 119 12.13 -0.69 -3.47
N GLU A 120 12.65 -1.64 -4.23
CA GLU A 120 13.79 -1.39 -5.11
C GLU A 120 13.36 -0.48 -6.29
N PRO A 121 14.13 0.58 -6.60
CA PRO A 121 13.86 1.40 -7.78
C PRO A 121 14.02 0.56 -9.04
N ARG A 122 13.09 0.71 -9.98
CA ARG A 122 13.31 0.17 -11.33
C ARG A 122 14.32 1.11 -12.00
N ILE A 123 15.49 0.58 -12.38
CA ILE A 123 16.45 1.34 -13.20
C ILE A 123 15.75 1.58 -14.55
N VAL A 124 15.23 2.79 -14.74
CA VAL A 124 14.74 3.24 -16.04
C VAL A 124 15.96 3.71 -16.79
N PHE A 125 16.45 2.91 -17.73
CA PHE A 125 17.32 3.42 -18.78
C PHE A 125 16.47 4.39 -19.59
N VAL A 126 16.68 5.68 -19.37
CA VAL A 126 16.20 6.71 -20.30
C VAL A 126 17.19 6.66 -21.45
N PRO A 127 16.86 6.09 -22.63
CA PRO A 127 17.72 6.30 -23.78
C PRO A 127 17.81 7.81 -23.98
N ASN A 128 19.03 8.34 -24.04
CA ASN A 128 19.30 9.73 -24.38
C ASN A 128 18.39 10.12 -25.55
N LYS A 129 17.42 11.00 -25.29
CA LYS A 129 16.81 11.79 -26.35
C LYS A 129 17.93 12.67 -26.91
N LEU A 130 18.51 12.24 -28.02
CA LEU A 130 19.11 13.16 -28.97
C LEU A 130 17.93 13.90 -29.62
N GLU A 131 17.63 15.09 -29.13
CA GLU A 131 16.90 16.08 -29.91
C GLU A 131 17.96 16.94 -30.62
N TYR A 132 17.88 16.96 -31.96
CA TYR A 132 18.70 17.77 -32.86
C TYR A 132 18.39 19.26 -32.72
#